data_AF-A0A3M1U9R3-F1
#
_entry.id   AF-A0A3M1U9R3-F1
#
_cell.length_a   1.000
_cell.length_b   1.000
_cell.length_c   1.000
_cell.angle_alpha   90.00
_cell.angle_beta   90.00
_cell.angle_gamma   90.00
#
_symmetry.space_group_name_H-M   'P 1'
#
loop_
_entity.id
_entity.type
_entity.pdbx_description
1 polymer ?
#
loop_
_entity_poly.entity_id
_entity_poly.type
_entity_poly.pdbx_seq_one_letter_code
_entity_poly.pdbx_strand_id
1 'polypeptide(L)'
;MQRDDRLTRLQALQTANWDLAFATAFAALVGGNFQAAFALELGADPFLYSFILALPALLGILQIPGSQLGERFRSYKRFVGPGWLLWKLAFLPVVFLPLLPSSFPRLTTFILCIAVSS
;
A
#
# COMPACT_ATOMS: atom_id res chain seq x y z
N MET A 1 -37.75 -16.32 7.98
CA MET A 1 -36.55 -15.77 8.65
C MET A 1 -35.20 -16.12 7.99
N GLN A 2 -35.11 -17.02 7.01
CA GLN A 2 -33.82 -17.43 6.41
C GLN A 2 -33.39 -16.62 5.15
N ARG A 3 -34.28 -15.79 4.60
CA ARG A 3 -34.05 -15.02 3.35
C ARG A 3 -33.23 -13.75 3.60
N ASP A 4 -33.45 -13.10 4.75
CA ASP A 4 -32.74 -11.89 5.17
C ASP A 4 -31.25 -12.17 5.44
N ASP A 5 -30.93 -13.37 5.95
CA ASP A 5 -29.56 -13.81 6.20
C ASP A 5 -28.78 -14.02 4.88
N ARG A 6 -29.44 -14.54 3.83
CA ARG A 6 -28.78 -14.77 2.54
C ARG A 6 -28.45 -13.47 1.80
N LEU A 7 -29.36 -12.50 1.81
CA LEU A 7 -29.13 -11.18 1.21
C LEU A 7 -28.02 -10.42 1.95
N THR A 8 -28.03 -10.45 3.28
CA THR A 8 -26.99 -9.84 4.12
C THR A 8 -25.60 -10.43 3.82
N ARG A 9 -25.50 -11.76 3.67
CA ARG A 9 -24.25 -12.43 3.29
C ARG A 9 -23.78 -12.04 1.88
N LEU A 10 -24.70 -11.94 0.92
CA LEU A 10 -24.34 -11.53 -0.45
C LEU A 10 -23.85 -10.07 -0.50
N GLN A 11 -24.48 -9.17 0.27
CA GLN A 11 -24.02 -7.78 0.38
C GLN A 11 -22.66 -7.67 1.08
N ALA A 12 -22.44 -8.46 2.14
CA ALA A 12 -21.14 -8.54 2.81
C ALA A 12 -20.05 -9.09 1.87
N LEU A 13 -20.35 -10.11 1.07
CA LEU A 13 -19.43 -10.64 0.07
C LEU A 13 -19.14 -9.64 -1.05
N GLN A 14 -20.16 -8.92 -1.54
CA GLN A 14 -19.97 -7.90 -2.57
C GLN A 14 -19.06 -6.77 -2.07
N THR A 15 -19.30 -6.27 -0.86
CA THR A 15 -18.45 -5.22 -0.26
C THR A 15 -17.01 -5.70 -0.05
N ALA A 16 -16.82 -6.91 0.47
CA ALA A 16 -15.49 -7.50 0.59
C ALA A 16 -14.77 -7.67 -0.76
N ASN A 17 -15.51 -8.04 -1.81
CA ASN A 17 -14.95 -8.20 -3.15
C ASN A 17 -14.54 -6.85 -3.77
N TRP A 18 -15.34 -5.79 -3.56
CA TRP A 18 -14.99 -4.43 -3.94
C TRP A 18 -13.76 -3.92 -3.19
N ASP A 19 -13.68 -4.17 -1.89
CA ASP A 19 -12.52 -3.80 -1.08
C ASP A 19 -11.24 -4.51 -1.57
N LEU A 20 -11.34 -5.80 -1.86
CA LEU A 20 -10.22 -6.58 -2.40
C LEU A 20 -9.79 -6.07 -3.77
N ALA A 21 -10.74 -5.87 -4.70
CA ALA A 21 -10.45 -5.36 -6.03
C ALA A 21 -9.78 -3.98 -5.98
N PHE A 22 -10.27 -3.10 -5.10
CA PHE A 22 -9.67 -1.79 -4.88
C PHE A 22 -8.25 -1.92 -4.32
N ALA A 23 -8.05 -2.73 -3.28
CA ALA A 23 -6.73 -2.94 -2.69
C ALA A 23 -5.72 -3.49 -3.70
N THR A 24 -6.12 -4.45 -4.54
CA THR A 24 -5.26 -5.03 -5.58
C THR A 24 -4.93 -4.02 -6.68
N ALA A 25 -5.93 -3.31 -7.22
CA ALA A 25 -5.70 -2.29 -8.25
C ALA A 25 -4.78 -1.18 -7.73
N PHE A 26 -4.97 -0.80 -6.47
CA PHE A 26 -4.18 0.24 -5.83
C PHE A 26 -2.74 -0.19 -5.55
N ALA A 27 -2.55 -1.42 -5.05
CA ALA A 27 -1.23 -2.01 -4.88
C ALA A 27 -0.50 -2.15 -6.22
N ALA A 28 -1.20 -2.41 -7.33
CA ALA A 28 -0.60 -2.45 -8.65
C ALA A 28 -0.17 -1.06 -9.15
N LEU A 29 -0.97 -0.02 -8.88
CA LEU A 29 -0.68 1.35 -9.31
C LEU A 29 0.40 2.05 -8.49
N VAL A 30 0.48 1.75 -7.19
CA VAL A 30 1.28 2.50 -6.22
C VAL A 30 2.37 1.63 -5.56
N GLY A 31 2.29 0.31 -5.73
CA GLY A 31 3.24 -0.64 -5.12
C GLY A 31 4.50 -0.89 -5.94
N GLY A 32 5.12 -2.04 -5.67
CA GLY A 32 6.54 -2.28 -5.97
C GLY A 32 6.97 -2.09 -7.42
N ASN A 33 6.14 -2.41 -8.42
CA ASN A 33 6.53 -2.25 -9.82
C ASN A 33 6.60 -0.77 -10.23
N PHE A 34 5.61 0.03 -9.83
CA PHE A 34 5.63 1.49 -10.05
C PHE A 34 6.78 2.14 -9.28
N GLN A 35 6.94 1.77 -8.00
CA GLN A 35 8.01 2.33 -7.16
C GLN A 35 9.41 1.98 -7.68
N ALA A 36 9.63 0.75 -8.13
CA ALA A 36 10.91 0.31 -8.66
C ALA A 36 11.24 1.03 -9.98
N ALA A 37 10.28 1.14 -10.89
CA ALA A 37 10.45 1.90 -12.13
C ALA A 37 10.73 3.38 -11.87
N PHE A 38 10.01 3.99 -10.92
CA PHE A 38 10.25 5.39 -10.53
C PHE A 38 11.62 5.58 -9.87
N ALA A 39 12.09 4.61 -9.09
CA ALA A 39 13.44 4.64 -8.53
C ALA A 39 14.51 4.66 -9.63
N LEU A 40 14.34 3.86 -10.69
CA LEU A 40 15.25 3.83 -11.84
C LEU A 40 15.32 5.19 -12.54
N GLU A 41 14.18 5.83 -12.78
CA GLU A 41 14.11 7.19 -13.36
C GLU A 41 14.81 8.24 -12.48
N LEU A 42 14.87 8.02 -11.16
CA LEU A 42 15.59 8.86 -10.20
C LEU A 42 17.09 8.54 -10.09
N GLY A 43 17.59 7.54 -10.82
CA GLY A 43 18.99 7.13 -10.82
C GLY A 43 19.33 6.00 -9.83
N ALA A 44 18.37 5.16 -9.45
CA ALA A 44 18.64 4.00 -8.61
C ALA A 44 19.56 2.97 -9.30
N ASP A 45 20.48 2.40 -8.52
CA ASP A 45 21.32 1.27 -8.95
C ASP A 45 20.49 -0.03 -9.13
N PRO A 46 20.90 -0.97 -10.02
CA PRO A 46 20.19 -2.23 -10.24
C PRO A 46 19.92 -3.05 -8.97
N PHE A 47 20.78 -2.97 -7.95
CA PHE A 47 20.55 -3.62 -6.67
C PHE A 47 19.31 -3.04 -5.97
N LEU A 48 19.22 -1.71 -5.90
CA LEU A 48 18.14 -1.00 -5.22
C LEU A 48 16.80 -1.16 -5.95
N TYR A 49 16.83 -1.16 -7.29
CA TYR A 49 15.66 -1.50 -8.12
C TYR A 49 15.11 -2.89 -7.78
N SER A 50 15.98 -3.90 -7.81
CA SER A 50 15.60 -5.30 -7.56
C SER A 50 15.08 -5.50 -6.14
N PHE A 51 15.67 -4.79 -5.17
CA PHE A 51 15.21 -4.79 -3.79
C PHE A 51 13.80 -4.23 -3.65
N ILE A 52 13.52 -3.04 -4.21
CA ILE A 52 12.18 -2.41 -4.17
C ILE A 52 11.15 -3.32 -4.85
N LEU A 53 11.51 -3.96 -5.97
CA LEU A 53 10.63 -4.87 -6.68
C LEU A 53 10.24 -6.11 -5.84
N ALA A 54 11.15 -6.58 -4.97
CA ALA A 54 10.92 -7.72 -4.10
C ALA A 54 10.16 -7.37 -2.80
N LEU A 55 10.11 -6.10 -2.40
CA LEU A 55 9.46 -5.67 -1.16
C LEU A 55 8.01 -6.15 -1.01
N PRO A 56 7.11 -6.07 -2.02
CA PRO A 56 5.73 -6.52 -1.86
C PRO A 56 5.62 -8.00 -1.52
N ALA A 57 6.50 -8.84 -2.09
CA ALA A 57 6.50 -10.28 -1.81
C ALA A 57 6.98 -10.56 -0.38
N LEU A 58 8.01 -9.84 0.08
CA LEU A 58 8.53 -9.95 1.45
C LEU A 58 7.50 -9.47 2.49
N LEU A 59 6.88 -8.32 2.23
CA LEU A 59 5.87 -7.73 3.11
C LEU A 59 4.53 -8.47 3.05
N GLY A 60 4.25 -9.21 1.97
CA GLY A 60 3.08 -10.09 1.87
C GLY A 60 3.02 -11.12 3.01
N ILE A 61 4.17 -11.57 3.52
CA ILE A 61 4.24 -12.49 4.66
C ILE A 61 3.64 -11.85 5.93
N LEU A 62 3.78 -10.54 6.11
CA LEU A 62 3.21 -9.79 7.24
C LEU A 62 1.68 -9.68 7.18
N GLN A 63 1.02 -10.06 6.09
CA GLN A 63 -0.44 -10.09 6.05
C GLN A 63 -1.04 -11.10 7.02
N ILE A 64 -0.35 -12.22 7.30
CA ILE A 64 -0.81 -13.27 8.22
C ILE A 64 -0.90 -12.75 9.67
N PRO A 65 0.15 -12.14 10.25
CA PRO A 65 0.02 -11.53 11.58
C PRO A 65 -0.91 -10.31 11.57
N GLY A 66 -0.95 -9.55 10.47
CA GLY A 66 -1.85 -8.41 10.32
C GLY A 66 -3.33 -8.78 10.43
N SER A 67 -3.75 -9.92 9.86
CA SER A 67 -5.12 -10.40 9.97
C SER A 67 -5.47 -10.82 11.40
N GLN A 68 -4.57 -11.54 12.07
CA GLN A 68 -4.73 -11.97 13.47
C GLN A 68 -4.79 -10.80 14.46
N LEU A 69 -3.96 -9.76 14.24
CA LEU A 69 -3.98 -8.55 15.06
C LEU A 69 -5.27 -7.73 14.84
N GLY A 70 -5.75 -7.65 13.60
CA GLY A 70 -6.99 -6.95 13.25
C GLY A 70 -8.23 -7.54 13.92
N GLU A 71 -8.28 -8.87 14.06
CA GLU A 71 -9.39 -9.58 14.74
C GLU A 71 -9.47 -9.29 16.25
N ARG A 72 -8.37 -8.89 16.89
CA ARG A 72 -8.34 -8.55 18.32
C ARG A 72 -9.01 -7.21 18.64
N PHE A 73 -9.26 -6.35 17.64
CA PHE A 73 -9.87 -5.05 17.85
C PHE A 73 -11.38 -5.08 17.66
N ARG A 74 -12.12 -4.45 18.59
CA ARG A 74 -13.59 -4.33 18.58
C ARG A 74 -14.16 -3.67 17.31
N SER A 75 -13.32 -2.95 16.54
CA SER A 75 -13.70 -2.37 15.26
C SER A 75 -12.51 -2.36 14.30
N TYR A 76 -12.57 -3.19 13.27
CA TYR A 76 -11.56 -3.27 12.19
C TYR A 76 -11.31 -1.91 11.53
N LYS A 77 -12.37 -1.09 11.34
CA LYS A 77 -12.25 0.25 10.74
C LYS A 77 -11.41 1.23 11.56
N ARG A 78 -11.44 1.15 12.89
CA ARG A 78 -10.62 2.01 13.77
C ARG A 78 -9.16 1.58 13.82
N PHE A 79 -8.88 0.31 13.55
CA PHE A 79 -7.53 -0.22 13.45
C PHE A 79 -6.87 0.15 12.12
N VAL A 80 -7.59 -0.01 11.01
CA VAL A 80 -7.05 0.24 9.65
C VAL A 80 -7.05 1.73 9.27
N GLY A 81 -8.03 2.50 9.75
CA GLY A 81 -8.20 3.91 9.37
C GLY A 81 -6.99 4.82 9.57
N PRO A 82 -6.30 4.79 10.73
CA PRO A 82 -5.09 5.57 10.96
C PRO A 82 -3.94 5.14 10.03
N GLY A 83 -3.74 3.84 9.84
CA GLY A 83 -2.68 3.30 8.96
C GLY A 83 -2.88 3.74 7.51
N TRP A 84 -4.11 3.69 7.01
CA TRP A 84 -4.47 4.19 5.69
C TRP A 84 -4.17 5.69 5.51
N LEU A 85 -4.51 6.51 6.51
CA LEU A 85 -4.30 7.96 6.45
C LEU A 85 -2.81 8.30 6.46
N LEU A 86 -2.04 7.66 7.35
CA LEU A 86 -0.59 7.82 7.44
C LEU A 86 0.10 7.42 6.13
N TRP A 87 -0.32 6.29 5.55
CA TRP A 87 0.21 5.81 4.28
C TRP A 87 -0.06 6.78 3.12
N LYS A 88 -1.28 7.34 3.03
CA LYS A 88 -1.61 8.37 2.03
C LYS A 88 -0.81 9.66 2.22
N LEU A 89 -0.61 10.10 3.46
CA LEU A 89 0.18 11.29 3.76
C LEU A 89 1.67 11.08 3.43
N ALA A 90 2.20 9.89 3.69
CA ALA A 90 3.58 9.53 3.36
C ALA A 90 3.85 9.46 1.85
N PHE A 91 2.82 9.14 1.05
CA PHE A 91 2.91 9.10 -0.40
C PHE A 91 2.76 10.47 -1.08
N LEU A 92 2.16 11.46 -0.41
CA LEU A 92 1.91 12.78 -0.96
C LEU A 92 3.20 13.50 -1.45
N PRO A 93 4.34 13.45 -0.74
CA PRO A 93 5.59 14.05 -1.21
C PRO A 93 6.15 13.40 -2.48
N VAL A 94 5.91 12.08 -2.69
CA VAL A 94 6.38 11.34 -3.87
C VAL A 94 5.81 11.91 -5.16
N VAL A 95 4.57 12.42 -5.11
CA VAL A 95 3.90 13.05 -6.28
C VAL A 95 4.60 14.35 -6.69
N PHE A 96 5.23 15.06 -5.77
CA PHE A 96 5.93 16.33 -6.03
C PHE A 96 7.40 16.14 -6.41
N LEU A 97 7.98 14.97 -6.19
CA LEU A 97 9.38 14.68 -6.55
C LEU A 97 9.78 14.95 -8.01
N PRO A 98 8.98 14.61 -9.04
CA PRO A 98 9.36 14.86 -10.42
C PRO A 98 9.35 16.36 -10.78
N LEU A 99 8.69 17.21 -9.96
CA LEU A 99 8.61 18.65 -10.15
C LEU A 99 9.78 19.41 -9.51
N LEU A 100 10.55 18.76 -8.63
CA LEU A 100 11.68 19.37 -7.92
C LEU A 100 12.91 19.49 -8.85
N PRO A 101 13.81 20.47 -8.65
CA PRO A 101 15.04 20.60 -9.42
C PRO A 101 15.99 19.42 -9.23
N SER A 102 16.91 19.22 -10.19
CA SER A 102 17.88 18.09 -10.18
C SER A 102 18.96 18.23 -9.11
N SER A 103 19.12 19.41 -8.54
CA SER A 103 19.98 19.68 -7.38
C SER A 103 19.42 19.11 -6.06
N PHE A 104 18.15 18.69 -6.05
CA PHE A 104 17.53 18.11 -4.87
C PHE A 104 17.85 16.61 -4.80
N PRO A 105 18.11 16.03 -3.60
CA PRO A 105 18.39 14.60 -3.45
C PRO A 105 17.11 13.75 -3.60
N ARG A 106 16.55 13.72 -4.81
CA ARG A 106 15.24 13.10 -5.11
C ARG A 106 15.20 11.62 -4.74
N LEU A 107 16.25 10.85 -5.03
CA LEU A 107 16.33 9.43 -4.68
C LEU A 107 16.28 9.19 -3.17
N THR A 108 17.02 9.98 -2.38
CA THR A 108 17.03 9.85 -0.91
C THR A 108 15.67 10.20 -0.32
N THR A 109 15.02 11.26 -0.81
CA THR A 109 13.66 11.62 -0.36
C THR A 109 12.65 10.55 -0.73
N PHE A 110 12.76 9.96 -1.93
CA PHE A 110 11.89 8.88 -2.38
C PHE A 110 12.00 7.64 -1.46
N ILE A 111 13.22 7.21 -1.15
CA ILE A 111 13.47 6.06 -0.26
C ILE A 111 12.89 6.34 1.13
N LEU A 112 13.09 7.54 1.66
CA LEU A 112 12.59 7.91 2.99
C LEU A 112 11.05 7.93 3.01
N CYS A 113 10.39 8.42 1.96
CA CYS A 113 8.94 8.36 1.83
C CYS A 113 8.40 6.93 1.77
N ILE A 114 9.05 6.05 1.00
CA ILE A 114 8.66 4.64 0.92
C ILE A 114 8.85 3.93 2.25
N ALA A 115 9.96 4.19 2.94
CA ALA A 115 10.27 3.56 4.24
C ALA A 115 9.29 3.97 5.35
N VAL A 116 8.72 5.17 5.27
CA VAL A 116 7.68 5.63 6.21
C VAL A 116 6.30 5.09 5.84
N SER A 117 6.07 4.78 4.55
CA SER A 117 4.78 4.24 4.10
C SER A 117 4.69 2.72 4.25
N SER A 118 5.79 2.00 4.01
CA SER A 118 5.80 0.51 3.95
C SER A 118 5.79 -0.12 5.33
#